data_AF-A0A2E8IFZ4-F1
#
_entry.id   AF-A0A2E8IFZ4-F1
#
_cell.length_a   1.000
_cell.length_b   1.000
_cell.length_c   1.000
_cell.angle_alpha   90.00
_cell.angle_beta   90.00
_cell.angle_gamma   90.00
#
_symmetry.space_group_name_H-M   'P 1'
#
loop_
_entity.id
_entity.type
_entity.pdbx_description
1 polymer ?
#
loop_
_entity_poly.entity_id
_entity_poly.type
_entity_poly.pdbx_seq_one_letter_code
_entity_poly.pdbx_strand_id
1 'polypeptide(L)'
;MATHLPNHLKCVFTEINVGKHRTVRHYEPQQGITSRGIFSDLINVSNNRAFAKSDPEFWVKQRLNGKWTTPAATGLFRTSLDNVYHGDLHFKTHLFLVGFSSDYSTITAYLFPNFFTYNIEPIINSLFK
;
A
#
# COMPACT_ATOMS: atom_id res chain seq x y z
N MET A 1 26.13 -7.21 -10.24
CA MET A 1 25.27 -8.40 -10.13
C MET A 1 23.82 -7.94 -10.24
N ALA A 2 23.05 -8.49 -11.17
CA ALA A 2 21.64 -8.08 -11.33
C ALA A 2 20.83 -8.60 -10.15
N THR A 3 20.26 -7.70 -9.35
CA THR A 3 19.36 -8.06 -8.24
C THR A 3 18.09 -8.66 -8.85
N HIS A 4 17.90 -9.97 -8.72
CA HIS A 4 16.69 -10.63 -9.20
C HIS A 4 15.52 -10.23 -8.29
N LEU A 5 14.63 -9.38 -8.79
CA LEU A 5 13.42 -8.99 -8.06
C LEU A 5 12.48 -10.19 -7.89
N PRO A 6 11.94 -10.44 -6.69
CA PRO A 6 10.93 -11.47 -6.50
C PRO A 6 9.66 -11.15 -7.30
N ASN A 7 8.89 -12.20 -7.61
CA ASN A 7 7.63 -12.05 -8.34
C ASN A 7 6.66 -11.16 -7.57
N HIS A 8 6.01 -10.22 -8.26
CA HIS A 8 5.15 -9.23 -7.66
C HIS A 8 4.01 -8.80 -8.57
N LEU A 9 2.96 -8.27 -7.94
CA LEU A 9 1.83 -7.63 -8.60
C LEU A 9 1.96 -6.12 -8.42
N LYS A 10 1.90 -5.37 -9.52
CA LYS A 10 1.87 -3.91 -9.51
C LYS A 10 0.45 -3.43 -9.71
N CYS A 11 0.01 -2.46 -8.90
CA CYS A 11 -1.31 -1.86 -9.00
C CYS A 11 -1.25 -0.35 -8.81
N VAL A 12 -1.87 0.40 -9.70
CA VAL A 12 -1.93 1.86 -9.63
C VAL A 12 -3.34 2.26 -9.25
N PHE A 13 -3.46 3.15 -8.26
CA PHE A 13 -4.74 3.68 -7.78
C PHE A 13 -4.76 5.20 -7.90
N THR A 14 -5.93 5.76 -8.18
CA THR A 14 -6.16 7.22 -8.24
C THR A 14 -7.15 7.63 -7.17
N GLU A 15 -6.91 8.78 -6.55
CA GLU A 15 -7.76 9.33 -5.49
C GLU A 15 -9.14 9.67 -6.05
N ILE A 16 -10.18 9.26 -5.31
CA ILE A 16 -11.57 9.56 -5.60
C ILE A 16 -12.17 10.38 -4.46
N ASN A 17 -13.21 11.17 -4.79
CA ASN A 17 -13.84 12.09 -3.84
C ASN A 17 -12.83 13.06 -3.21
N VAL A 18 -11.90 13.59 -4.01
CA VAL A 18 -10.87 14.54 -3.57
C VAL A 18 -11.50 15.68 -2.77
N GLY A 19 -10.94 15.98 -1.60
CA GLY A 19 -11.41 17.05 -0.72
C GLY A 19 -12.64 16.71 0.15
N LYS A 20 -13.30 15.58 -0.06
CA LYS A 20 -14.47 15.16 0.75
C LYS A 20 -14.09 14.78 2.18
N HIS A 21 -12.88 14.24 2.36
CA HIS A 21 -12.42 13.70 3.64
C HIS A 21 -11.08 14.33 4.04
N ARG A 22 -11.02 14.90 5.24
CA ARG A 22 -9.84 15.66 5.70
C ARG A 22 -8.63 14.79 6.07
N THR A 23 -8.87 13.60 6.63
CA THR A 23 -7.81 12.74 7.19
C THR A 23 -7.74 11.37 6.52
N VAL A 24 -8.54 11.16 5.49
CA VAL A 24 -8.73 9.87 4.83
C VAL A 24 -8.79 10.15 3.35
N ARG A 25 -8.11 9.34 2.56
CA ARG A 25 -8.18 9.37 1.11
C ARG A 25 -8.65 8.01 0.62
N HIS A 26 -9.55 8.02 -0.36
CA HIS A 26 -10.04 6.81 -1.00
C HIS A 26 -9.45 6.74 -2.38
N TYR A 27 -9.03 5.56 -2.80
CA TYR A 27 -8.47 5.37 -4.13
C TYR A 27 -9.13 4.19 -4.82
N GLU A 28 -9.27 4.33 -6.13
CA GLU A 28 -9.76 3.29 -7.03
C GLU A 28 -8.64 2.85 -7.98
N PRO A 29 -8.57 1.56 -8.36
CA PRO A 29 -7.55 1.08 -9.28
C PRO A 29 -7.78 1.66 -10.68
N GLN A 30 -6.71 2.12 -11.33
CA GLN A 30 -6.76 2.44 -12.75
C GLN A 30 -6.99 1.14 -13.55
N GLN A 31 -7.93 1.17 -14.50
CA GLN A 31 -8.48 0.02 -15.24
C GLN A 31 -7.47 -1.14 -15.48
N GLY A 32 -7.92 -2.38 -15.21
CA GLY A 32 -7.25 -3.60 -15.68
C GLY A 32 -6.66 -4.53 -14.63
N ILE A 33 -6.76 -4.21 -13.33
CA ILE A 33 -6.33 -5.14 -12.26
C ILE A 33 -7.57 -5.79 -11.66
N THR A 34 -8.28 -6.48 -12.54
CA THR A 34 -9.30 -7.44 -12.14
C THR A 34 -8.64 -8.81 -12.12
N SER A 35 -8.94 -9.60 -11.09
CA SER A 35 -8.67 -11.05 -10.98
C SER A 35 -7.29 -11.49 -10.45
N ARG A 36 -7.02 -11.24 -9.17
CA ARG A 36 -6.34 -12.22 -8.27
C ARG A 36 -6.47 -11.93 -6.77
N GLY A 37 -7.60 -11.35 -6.34
CA GLY A 37 -8.12 -11.50 -4.97
C GLY A 37 -7.38 -10.84 -3.80
N ILE A 38 -6.25 -10.15 -4.00
CA ILE A 38 -5.50 -9.58 -2.86
C ILE A 38 -5.75 -8.08 -2.68
N PHE A 39 -6.10 -7.33 -3.74
CA PHE A 39 -6.56 -5.95 -3.63
C PHE A 39 -8.04 -5.85 -3.99
N SER A 40 -8.81 -5.20 -3.12
CA SER A 40 -10.20 -4.84 -3.35
C SER A 40 -10.36 -3.77 -4.42
N ASP A 41 -11.60 -3.59 -4.88
CA ASP A 41 -12.01 -2.52 -5.81
C ASP A 41 -11.65 -1.11 -5.32
N LEU A 42 -11.48 -0.91 -4.01
CA LEU A 42 -11.11 0.37 -3.42
C LEU A 42 -10.18 0.19 -2.24
N ILE A 43 -9.23 1.11 -2.09
CA ILE A 43 -8.40 1.23 -0.88
C ILE A 43 -8.70 2.53 -0.16
N ASN A 44 -8.63 2.48 1.16
CA ASN A 44 -8.75 3.63 2.04
C ASN A 44 -7.43 3.78 2.79
N VAL A 45 -6.83 4.96 2.67
CA VAL A 45 -5.60 5.32 3.36
C VAL A 45 -5.93 6.44 4.33
N SER A 46 -5.58 6.26 5.59
CA SER A 46 -5.86 7.22 6.65
C SER A 46 -4.62 7.50 7.47
N ASN A 47 -4.45 8.75 7.91
CA ASN A 47 -3.35 9.12 8.78
C ASN A 47 -3.45 8.38 10.12
N ASN A 48 -2.32 7.94 10.65
CA ASN A 48 -2.28 7.39 11.99
C ASN A 48 -2.67 8.45 13.03
N ARG A 49 -3.40 8.00 14.05
CA ARG A 49 -3.89 8.82 15.17
C ARG A 49 -3.23 8.43 16.49
N ALA A 50 -2.08 7.75 16.43
CA ALA A 50 -1.29 7.28 17.58
C ALA A 50 -2.06 6.38 18.57
N PHE A 51 -3.04 5.60 18.08
CA PHE A 51 -3.79 4.66 18.93
C PHE A 51 -3.09 3.32 19.13
N ALA A 52 -2.27 2.87 18.17
CA ALA A 52 -1.58 1.59 18.23
C ALA A 52 -0.09 1.77 18.55
N LYS A 53 0.47 0.87 19.37
CA LYS A 53 1.89 0.87 19.74
C LYS A 53 2.85 0.71 18.55
N SER A 54 2.37 0.14 17.44
CA SER A 54 3.18 -0.04 16.23
C SER A 54 3.50 1.28 15.54
N ASP A 55 2.67 2.32 15.72
CA ASP A 55 2.89 3.68 15.22
C ASP A 55 3.25 3.81 13.72
N PRO A 56 2.44 3.27 12.79
CA PRO A 56 2.65 3.49 11.36
C PRO A 56 2.38 4.95 10.97
N GLU A 57 2.80 5.37 9.78
CA GLU A 57 2.42 6.68 9.23
C GLU A 57 0.95 6.67 8.77
N PHE A 58 0.57 5.62 8.06
CA PHE A 58 -0.76 5.45 7.50
C PHE A 58 -1.35 4.10 7.84
N TRP A 59 -2.68 4.04 7.85
CA TRP A 59 -3.45 2.81 7.91
C TRP A 59 -4.15 2.56 6.59
N VAL A 60 -4.03 1.34 6.08
CA VAL A 60 -4.69 0.90 4.84
C VAL A 60 -5.85 -0.02 5.18
N LYS A 61 -7.01 0.31 4.65
CA LYS A 61 -8.20 -0.55 4.64
C LYS A 61 -8.55 -0.93 3.21
N GLN A 62 -9.06 -2.12 3.06
CA GLN A 62 -9.58 -2.64 1.81
C GLN A 62 -11.11 -2.64 1.86
N ARG A 63 -11.77 -2.55 0.70
CA ARG A 63 -13.23 -2.66 0.63
C ARG A 63 -13.63 -4.06 0.18
N LEU A 64 -14.06 -4.90 1.10
CA LEU A 64 -14.51 -6.26 0.82
C LEU A 64 -16.01 -6.36 1.04
N ASN A 65 -16.74 -6.96 0.09
CA ASN A 65 -18.20 -7.14 0.17
C ASN A 65 -18.95 -5.84 0.51
N GLY A 66 -18.54 -4.73 -0.10
CA GLY A 66 -19.13 -3.40 0.10
C GLY A 66 -18.73 -2.68 1.39
N LYS A 67 -18.01 -3.32 2.31
CA LYS A 67 -17.61 -2.78 3.63
C LYS A 67 -16.09 -2.58 3.72
N TRP A 68 -15.66 -1.57 4.47
CA TRP A 68 -14.24 -1.39 4.80
C TRP A 68 -13.79 -2.41 5.83
N THR A 69 -12.63 -3.03 5.62
CA THR A 69 -12.06 -4.00 6.55
C THR A 69 -11.85 -3.38 7.94
N THR A 70 -12.26 -4.12 8.96
CA THR A 70 -12.01 -3.81 10.37
C THR A 70 -11.55 -5.10 11.05
N PRO A 71 -10.33 -5.18 11.59
CA PRO A 71 -9.31 -4.11 11.67
C PRO A 71 -8.74 -3.69 10.30
N ALA A 72 -7.90 -2.65 10.29
CA ALA A 72 -7.17 -2.24 9.09
C ALA A 72 -6.37 -3.41 8.51
N ALA A 73 -6.24 -3.46 7.18
CA ALA A 73 -5.55 -4.53 6.50
C ALA A 73 -4.04 -4.50 6.81
N THR A 74 -3.45 -3.30 6.84
CA THR A 74 -2.04 -3.11 7.22
C THR A 74 -1.75 -1.66 7.64
N GLY A 75 -0.65 -1.48 8.36
CA GLY A 75 -0.03 -0.18 8.61
C GLY A 75 1.14 0.05 7.64
N LEU A 76 1.30 1.28 7.17
CA LEU A 76 2.38 1.69 6.30
C LEU A 76 3.43 2.47 7.08
N PHE A 77 4.68 2.02 6.97
CA PHE A 77 5.86 2.57 7.63
C PHE A 77 6.76 3.25 6.61
N ARG A 78 7.40 4.35 7.00
CA ARG A 78 8.32 5.10 6.14
C ARG A 78 9.51 4.24 5.72
N THR A 79 9.99 4.46 4.50
CA THR A 79 11.26 3.92 4.02
C THR A 79 12.33 5.01 3.94
N SER A 80 13.51 4.68 3.43
CA SER A 80 14.56 5.66 3.11
C SER A 80 14.20 6.59 1.95
N LEU A 81 13.22 6.22 1.12
CA LEU A 81 12.77 7.01 -0.03
C LEU A 81 11.52 7.82 0.32
N ASP A 82 11.52 9.08 -0.09
CA ASP A 82 10.39 9.98 0.12
C ASP A 82 9.11 9.46 -0.58
N ASN A 83 7.99 9.60 0.11
CA ASN A 83 6.68 9.11 -0.34
C ASN A 83 6.60 7.60 -0.62
N VAL A 84 7.61 6.82 -0.24
CA VAL A 84 7.59 5.36 -0.33
C VAL A 84 7.48 4.75 1.06
N TYR A 85 6.54 3.83 1.19
CA TYR A 85 6.17 3.18 2.43
C TYR A 85 6.12 1.68 2.25
N HIS A 86 6.31 0.95 3.34
CA HIS A 86 6.19 -0.49 3.36
C HIS A 86 5.22 -0.94 4.44
N GLY A 87 4.58 -2.06 4.20
CA GLY A 87 3.75 -2.77 5.16
C GLY A 87 3.78 -4.26 4.86
N ASP A 88 3.02 -5.01 5.64
CA ASP A 88 2.83 -6.43 5.42
C ASP A 88 1.35 -6.80 5.42
N LEU A 89 1.01 -7.84 4.66
CA LEU A 89 -0.29 -8.48 4.73
C LEU A 89 -0.13 -9.87 5.32
N HIS A 90 -1.11 -10.28 6.12
CA HIS A 90 -1.20 -11.63 6.70
C HIS A 90 0.03 -11.99 7.55
N PHE A 91 0.36 -11.17 8.55
CA PHE A 91 1.45 -11.43 9.51
C PHE A 91 2.81 -11.71 8.84
N LYS A 92 3.29 -10.77 8.02
CA LYS A 92 4.57 -10.87 7.30
C LYS A 92 4.64 -12.04 6.31
N THR A 93 3.51 -12.50 5.80
CA THR A 93 3.48 -13.48 4.70
C THR A 93 3.65 -12.79 3.34
N HIS A 94 3.18 -11.55 3.21
CA HIS A 94 3.27 -10.78 1.98
C HIS A 94 3.87 -9.41 2.26
N LEU A 95 4.89 -9.04 1.49
CA LEU A 95 5.43 -7.68 1.50
C LEU A 95 4.54 -6.80 0.62
N PHE A 96 4.17 -5.66 1.18
CA PHE A 96 3.39 -4.64 0.51
C PHE A 96 4.18 -3.33 0.47
N LEU A 97 4.45 -2.81 -0.72
CA LEU A 97 5.16 -1.55 -0.93
C LEU A 97 4.23 -0.55 -1.60
N VAL A 98 4.30 0.70 -1.20
CA VAL A 98 3.39 1.76 -1.64
C VAL A 98 4.19 3.02 -1.89
N GLY A 99 4.16 3.53 -3.12
CA GLY A 99 4.67 4.85 -3.48
C GLY A 99 3.52 5.81 -3.75
N PHE A 100 3.52 6.96 -3.10
CA PHE A 100 2.59 8.06 -3.37
C PHE A 100 3.19 9.02 -4.39
N SER A 101 2.35 9.60 -5.24
CA SER A 101 2.71 10.79 -5.99
C SER A 101 2.94 11.97 -5.05
N SER A 102 3.67 12.99 -5.50
CA SER A 102 4.00 14.18 -4.68
C SER A 102 2.78 14.93 -4.16
N ASP A 103 1.67 14.90 -4.89
CA ASP A 103 0.36 15.48 -4.54
C ASP A 103 -0.56 14.48 -3.81
N TYR A 104 -0.11 13.24 -3.62
CA TYR A 104 -0.86 12.12 -3.06
C TYR A 104 -2.14 11.76 -3.84
N SER A 105 -2.29 12.23 -5.09
CA SER A 105 -3.46 11.90 -5.94
C SER A 105 -3.39 10.49 -6.50
N THR A 106 -2.20 9.90 -6.56
CA THR A 106 -1.95 8.58 -7.14
C THR A 106 -1.12 7.73 -6.20
N ILE A 107 -1.45 6.44 -6.13
CA ILE A 107 -0.69 5.42 -5.41
C ILE A 107 -0.22 4.37 -6.40
N THR A 108 1.08 4.07 -6.39
CA THR A 108 1.61 2.85 -7.01
C THR A 108 1.92 1.85 -5.91
N ALA A 109 1.19 0.73 -5.91
CA ALA A 109 1.35 -0.33 -4.94
C ALA A 109 1.98 -1.57 -5.58
N TYR A 110 2.90 -2.21 -4.87
CA TYR A 110 3.54 -3.47 -5.26
C TYR A 110 3.30 -4.50 -4.16
N LEU A 111 2.84 -5.67 -4.55
CA LEU A 111 2.59 -6.79 -3.65
C LEU A 111 3.44 -7.98 -4.04
N PHE A 112 4.17 -8.51 -3.06
CA PHE A 112 4.99 -9.69 -3.21
C PHE A 112 4.30 -10.85 -2.48
N PRO A 113 3.50 -11.67 -3.18
CA PRO A 113 2.82 -12.80 -2.55
C PRO A 113 3.84 -13.83 -2.06
N ASN A 114 3.56 -14.42 -0.90
CA ASN A 114 4.41 -15.40 -0.18
C ASN A 114 5.89 -14.99 -0.04
N PHE A 115 6.17 -13.68 0.04
CA PHE A 115 7.52 -13.18 0.20
C PHE A 115 7.51 -11.99 1.16
N PHE A 116 8.39 -12.03 2.15
CA PHE A 116 8.64 -10.92 3.06
C PHE A 116 10.13 -10.84 3.38
N THR A 117 10.63 -9.61 3.51
CA THR A 117 12.01 -9.35 3.93
C THR A 117 12.02 -8.09 4.79
N TYR A 118 12.91 -8.06 5.78
CA TYR A 118 13.21 -6.85 6.54
C TYR A 118 14.12 -5.90 5.76
N ASN A 119 14.98 -6.44 4.89
CA ASN A 119 15.85 -5.64 4.05
C ASN A 119 15.14 -5.28 2.74
N ILE A 120 14.28 -4.26 2.80
CA ILE A 120 13.50 -3.76 1.67
C ILE A 120 14.27 -2.80 0.76
N GLU A 121 15.42 -2.28 1.22
CA GLU A 121 16.22 -1.27 0.51
C GLU A 121 16.57 -1.64 -0.94
N PRO A 122 17.06 -2.87 -1.24
CA PRO A 122 17.37 -3.23 -2.62
C PRO A 122 16.13 -3.25 -3.52
N ILE A 123 14.96 -3.57 -2.95
CA ILE A 123 13.70 -3.69 -3.69
C ILE A 123 13.15 -2.30 -4.00
N ILE A 124 13.06 -1.43 -2.99
CA ILE A 124 12.53 -0.07 -3.20
C ILE A 124 13.41 0.74 -4.16
N ASN A 125 14.73 0.61 -4.06
CA ASN A 125 15.68 1.27 -4.97
C ASN A 125 15.60 0.73 -6.41
N SER A 126 15.04 -0.46 -6.63
CA SER A 126 14.87 -1.01 -7.98
C SER A 126 13.51 -0.68 -8.59
N LEU A 127 12.50 -0.31 -7.79
CA LEU A 127 11.12 -0.13 -8.24
C LEU A 127 10.67 1.33 -8.29
N PHE A 128 11.21 2.18 -7.42
CA PHE A 128 10.78 3.57 -7.22
C PHE A 128 11.88 4.59 -7.53
N LYS A 129 13.00 4.16 -8.12
CA LYS A 129 14.17 4.99 -8.42
C LYS A 129 14.31 5.25 -9.91
#